data_AF-A0A258NPQ3-F1
#
_entry.id   AF-A0A258NPQ3-F1
#
_cell.length_a   1.000
_cell.length_b   1.000
_cell.length_c   1.000
_cell.angle_alpha   90.00
_cell.angle_beta   90.00
_cell.angle_gamma   90.00
#
_symmetry.space_group_name_H-M   'P 1'
#
loop_
_entity.id
_entity.type
_entity.pdbx_description
1 polymer ?
#
loop_
_entity_poly.entity_id
_entity_poly.type
_entity_poly.pdbx_seq_one_letter_code
_entity_poly.pdbx_strand_id
1 'polypeptide(L)' 'MRGIEAIYRPGFNFAKAGVMLLDLQDGGVEQGELDLEPEPQACGHLMGTLDKLNDRYGRGTVTLASAGLRGPR' A
#
# COMPACT_ATOMS: atom_id res chain seq x y z
N MET A 1 -0.80 -21.60 -18.00
CA MET A 1 -1.36 -20.61 -17.06
C MET A 1 -0.67 -19.28 -17.37
N ARG A 2 -1.32 -18.37 -18.11
CA ARG A 2 -0.60 -17.28 -18.79
C ARG A 2 0.06 -16.25 -17.87
N GLY A 3 -0.49 -15.97 -16.69
CA GLY A 3 0.05 -14.95 -15.78
C GLY A 3 1.43 -15.31 -15.21
N ILE A 4 1.64 -16.58 -14.82
CA ILE A 4 2.90 -17.03 -14.23
C ILE A 4 4.00 -17.08 -15.29
N GLU A 5 3.67 -17.57 -16.50
CA GLU A 5 4.60 -17.62 -17.64
C GLU A 5 5.13 -16.22 -18.01
N ALA A 6 4.32 -15.16 -17.85
CA ALA A 6 4.70 -13.79 -18.16
C ALA A 6 5.61 -13.12 -17.09
N ILE A 7 5.54 -13.55 -15.84
CA ILE A 7 6.29 -12.93 -14.71
C ILE A 7 7.44 -13.80 -14.19
N TYR A 8 7.60 -15.01 -14.72
CA TYR A 8 8.62 -15.95 -14.28
C TYR A 8 10.03 -15.40 -14.57
N ARG A 9 10.89 -15.43 -13.55
CA ARG A 9 12.31 -15.07 -13.65
C ARG A 9 13.14 -16.13 -12.93
N PRO A 10 14.08 -16.80 -13.61
CA PRO A 10 14.92 -17.81 -12.98
C PRO A 10 15.77 -17.18 -11.86
N GLY A 11 16.00 -17.93 -10.78
CA GLY A 11 16.80 -17.50 -9.63
C GLY A 11 16.05 -16.67 -8.57
N PHE A 12 14.75 -16.43 -8.74
CA PHE A 12 13.91 -15.75 -7.75
C PHE A 12 12.97 -16.72 -7.05
N ASN A 13 12.82 -16.55 -5.73
CA ASN A 13 11.81 -17.27 -4.96
C ASN A 13 10.45 -16.58 -5.14
N PHE A 14 9.49 -17.30 -5.74
CA PHE A 14 8.12 -16.81 -5.88
C PHE A 14 7.35 -17.09 -4.59
N ALA A 15 6.79 -16.04 -3.99
CA ALA A 15 5.89 -16.18 -2.86
C ALA A 15 4.48 -16.53 -3.36
N LYS A 16 3.86 -17.56 -2.77
CA LYS A 16 2.46 -17.89 -3.02
C LYS A 16 1.56 -16.92 -2.24
N ALA A 17 0.90 -16.02 -2.93
CA ALA A 17 -0.19 -15.23 -2.36
C ALA A 17 -1.51 -15.97 -2.57
N GLY A 18 -2.20 -16.31 -1.49
CA GLY A 18 -3.60 -16.74 -1.56
C GLY A 18 -4.50 -15.51 -1.52
N VAL A 19 -5.25 -15.26 -2.60
CA VAL A 19 -6.29 -14.23 -2.58
C VAL A 19 -7.58 -14.91 -2.12
N MET A 20 -8.06 -14.55 -0.93
CA MET A 20 -9.39 -14.94 -0.47
C MET A 20 -10.35 -13.84 -0.89
N LEU A 21 -11.28 -14.19 -1.78
CA LEU A 21 -12.38 -13.30 -2.14
C LEU A 21 -13.52 -13.56 -1.16
N LEU A 22 -13.76 -12.59 -0.27
CA LEU A 22 -14.97 -12.56 0.55
C LEU A 22 -16.08 -11.89 -0.27
N ASP A 23 -17.31 -12.41 -0.16
CA ASP A 23 -18.52 -11.82 -0.76
C ASP A 23 -18.42 -11.57 -2.26
N LEU A 24 -18.22 -12.65 -3.04
CA LEU A 24 -18.37 -12.61 -4.50
C LEU A 24 -19.79 -12.14 -4.86
N GLN A 25 -19.88 -11.07 -5.66
CA GLN A 25 -21.13 -10.51 -6.15
C GLN A 25 -21.27 -10.74 -7.65
N ASP A 26 -22.50 -10.66 -8.16
CA ASP A 26 -22.75 -10.72 -9.59
C ASP A 26 -22.02 -9.59 -10.31
N GLY A 27 -21.53 -9.84 -11.53
CA GLY A 27 -20.72 -8.88 -12.30
C GLY A 27 -21.43 -7.59 -12.71
N GLY A 28 -22.74 -7.47 -12.42
CA GLY A 28 -23.50 -6.23 -12.56
C GLY A 28 -23.51 -5.35 -11.31
N VAL A 29 -22.92 -5.81 -10.19
CA VAL A 29 -22.78 -5.04 -8.96
C VAL A 29 -21.37 -4.46 -8.92
N GLU A 30 -21.26 -3.15 -9.15
CA GLU A 30 -19.99 -2.43 -9.03
C GLU A 30 -19.72 -2.13 -7.56
N GLN A 31 -18.56 -2.56 -7.05
CA GLN A 31 -18.07 -2.04 -5.76
C GLN A 31 -17.77 -0.55 -5.96
N GLY A 32 -18.53 0.30 -5.28
CA GLY A 32 -18.27 1.74 -5.26
C GLY A 32 -16.91 2.04 -4.63
N GLU A 33 -16.31 3.16 -5.04
CA GLU A 33 -15.14 3.70 -4.36
C GLU A 33 -15.56 4.33 -3.04
N LEU A 34 -14.67 4.29 -2.04
CA LEU A 34 -14.86 5.05 -0.82
C LEU A 34 -14.74 6.54 -1.18
N ASP A 35 -15.81 7.32 -0.98
CA ASP A 35 -15.80 8.77 -1.22
C ASP A 35 -14.93 9.46 -0.16
N LEU A 36 -13.63 9.38 -0.39
CA LEU A 36 -12.62 10.05 0.41
C LEU A 36 -12.59 11.50 -0.03
N GLU A 37 -12.97 12.41 0.87
CA GLU A 37 -12.84 13.84 0.64
C GLU A 37 -11.41 14.17 0.16
N PRO A 38 -11.25 15.13 -0.78
CA PRO A 38 -9.95 15.50 -1.28
C PRO A 38 -9.03 15.86 -0.12
N GLU A 39 -7.88 15.18 -0.07
CA GLU A 39 -6.95 15.33 1.04
C GLU A 39 -6.56 16.82 1.19
N PRO A 40 -6.63 17.41 2.39
CA PRO A 40 -6.31 18.82 2.58
C PRO A 40 -4.91 19.10 2.02
N GLN A 41 -4.73 20.19 1.27
CA GLN A 41 -3.41 20.57 0.71
C GLN A 41 -2.29 20.61 1.76
N ALA A 42 -2.64 20.86 3.03
CA ALA A 42 -1.73 20.79 4.17
C ALA A 42 -1.12 19.40 4.39
N CYS A 43 -1.85 18.30 4.13
CA CYS A 43 -1.32 16.93 4.22
C CYS A 43 -0.16 16.71 3.24
N GLY A 44 -0.31 17.14 1.97
CA GLY A 44 0.74 16.98 0.96
C GLY A 44 2.04 17.70 1.34
N HIS A 45 1.94 18.92 1.87
CA HIS A 45 3.11 19.67 2.34
C HIS A 45 3.77 19.03 3.58
N LEU A 46 2.95 18.53 4.51
CA LEU A 46 3.41 17.79 5.68
C LEU A 46 4.15 16.51 5.26
N MET A 47 3.54 15.68 4.41
CA MET A 47 4.15 14.45 3.89
C MET A 47 5.48 14.73 3.19
N GLY A 48 5.53 15.73 2.30
CA GLY A 48 6.77 16.10 1.63
C GLY A 48 7.87 16.59 2.59
N THR A 49 7.51 17.16 3.73
CA THR A 49 8.47 17.55 4.78
C THR A 49 8.97 16.32 5.55
N LEU A 50 8.07 15.39 5.87
CA LEU A 50 8.42 14.11 6.49
C LEU A 50 9.36 13.28 5.62
N ASP A 51 9.12 13.25 4.30
CA ASP A 51 9.97 12.56 3.34
C ASP A 51 11.37 13.16 3.29
N LYS A 52 11.49 14.49 3.19
CA LYS A 52 12.80 15.18 3.23
C LYS A 52 13.58 14.89 4.51
N LEU A 53 12.87 14.77 5.63
CA LEU A 53 13.46 14.46 6.91
C LEU A 53 13.96 13.01 6.97
N ASN A 54 13.16 12.07 6.46
CA ASN A 54 13.53 10.66 6.32
C ASN A 54 14.68 10.45 5.33
N ASP A 55 14.76 11.23 4.24
CA ASP A 55 15.89 11.17 3.30
C ASP A 55 17.20 11.64 3.95
N ARG A 56 17.14 12.70 4.76
CA ARG A 56 18.32 13.29 5.39
C ARG A 56 18.85 12.49 6.58
N TYR A 57 17.94 11.97 7.40
CA TYR A 57 18.28 11.35 8.69
C TYR A 57 18.12 9.83 8.70
N GLY A 58 17.77 9.21 7.58
CA GLY A 58 17.55 7.77 7.45
C GLY A 58 16.07 7.39 7.38
N ARG A 59 15.78 6.34 6.60
CA ARG A 59 14.41 5.90 6.32
C ARG A 59 13.68 5.51 7.61
N GLY A 60 12.57 6.18 7.88
CA GLY A 60 11.71 5.89 9.03
C GLY A 60 12.17 6.57 10.32
N THR A 61 13.07 7.55 10.26
CA THR A 61 13.45 8.37 11.41
C THR A 61 12.28 9.18 11.96
N VAL A 62 11.36 9.63 11.10
CA VAL A 62 10.10 10.26 11.53
C VAL A 62 8.92 9.55 10.89
N THR A 63 7.95 9.22 11.74
CA THR A 63 6.69 8.55 11.39
C THR A 63 5.57 9.24 12.12
N LEU A 64 4.41 9.28 11.47
CA LEU A 64 3.21 9.88 12.01
C LEU A 64 2.63 8.96 13.10
N ALA A 65 2.38 9.49 14.30
CA ALA A 65 1.97 8.67 15.44
C ALA A 65 0.64 7.92 15.21
N SER A 66 -0.28 8.51 14.43
CA SER A 66 -1.54 7.86 14.07
C SER A 66 -1.41 6.79 12.97
N ALA A 67 -0.25 6.67 12.30
CA ALA A 67 0.00 5.59 11.35
C ALA A 67 0.25 4.22 12.03
N GLY A 68 0.21 4.20 13.37
CA GLY A 68 0.53 3.04 14.18
C GLY A 68 2.03 2.93 14.39
N LEU A 69 2.46 2.94 15.66
CA LEU A 69 3.81 2.52 15.99
C LEU A 69 3.91 1.03 15.65
N ARG A 70 4.88 0.67 14.81
CA ARG A 70 5.18 -0.70 14.39
C ARG A 70 4.94 -1.68 15.54
N GLY A 71 3.85 -2.44 15.45
CA GLY A 71 3.44 -3.38 16.50
C GLY A 71 4.54 -4.42 16.78
N PRO A 72 4.60 -4.98 18.00
CA PRO A 72 5.62 -5.95 18.37
C PRO A 72 5.55 -7.18 17.45
N ARG A 73 6.73 -7.72 17.13
CA ARG A 73 6.93 -8.94 16.35
C ARG A 73 6.43 -10.17 17.09
#